data_AF-A0A4R5ENA0-F1
#
_entry.id   AF-A0A4R5ENA0-F1
#
_cell.length_a   1.000
_cell.length_b   1.000
_cell.length_c   1.000
_cell.angle_alpha   90.00
_cell.angle_beta   90.00
_cell.angle_gamma   90.00
#
_symmetry.space_group_name_H-M   'P 1'
#
loop_
_entity.id
_entity.type
_entity.pdbx_description
1 polymer ?
#
loop_
_entity_poly.entity_id
_entity_poly.type
_entity_poly.pdbx_seq_one_letter_code
_entity_poly.pdbx_strand_id
1 'polypeptide(L)'
;MEIGAQIIDPRHVDFASVESAFRGYLIRFEQGYHEKTDPFTQLARHIENLDRAKRLETAEIQPSTDCQSDADIAEYMRSHGMTLYLPSSTYRMGTDSDAVVGRATLKFNGIEGLYVADASAIPEMVSDNLNTTVVTIAERGARAILTGLVLCGPPVDPECRNRRHEKKRRADSPACTETKCV
;
A
#
# COMPACT_ATOMS: atom_id res chain seq x y z
N MET A 1 -0.88 12.96 -22.92
CA MET A 1 -0.64 11.76 -22.09
C MET A 1 0.04 12.24 -20.84
N GLU A 2 -0.42 11.82 -19.66
CA GLU A 2 0.18 12.20 -18.38
C GLU A 2 0.86 10.96 -17.78
N ILE A 3 2.14 11.08 -17.44
CA ILE A 3 2.91 10.02 -16.78
C ILE A 3 3.15 10.46 -15.35
N GLY A 4 2.31 9.98 -14.43
CA GLY A 4 2.50 10.18 -13.00
C GLY A 4 3.31 9.05 -12.37
N ALA A 5 4.12 9.38 -11.37
CA ALA A 5 4.79 8.40 -10.52
C ALA A 5 4.06 8.27 -9.19
N GLN A 6 3.82 7.04 -8.75
CA GLN A 6 3.32 6.75 -7.40
C GLN A 6 4.43 6.06 -6.61
N ILE A 7 4.75 6.62 -5.44
CA ILE A 7 5.68 6.00 -4.50
C ILE A 7 4.87 5.13 -3.53
N ILE A 8 5.24 3.84 -3.45
CA ILE A 8 4.69 2.89 -2.50
C ILE A 8 5.88 2.34 -1.70
N ASP A 9 6.15 2.97 -0.55
CA ASP A 9 7.18 2.51 0.37
C ASP A 9 6.54 2.06 1.69
N PRO A 10 6.46 0.74 1.95
CA PRO A 10 5.85 0.22 3.17
C PRO A 10 6.63 0.55 4.44
N ARG A 11 7.85 1.11 4.33
CA ARG A 11 8.67 1.55 5.48
C ARG A 11 8.27 2.94 5.97
N HIS A 12 7.55 3.71 5.16
CA HIS A 12 7.05 5.00 5.58
C HIS A 12 5.71 4.80 6.29
N VAL A 13 5.71 5.05 7.59
CA VAL A 13 4.55 4.86 8.47
C VAL A 13 4.32 6.15 9.22
N ASP A 14 3.07 6.59 9.17
CA ASP A 14 2.59 7.84 9.74
C ASP A 14 1.55 7.58 10.82
N PHE A 15 1.25 8.60 11.62
CA PHE A 15 0.34 8.48 12.75
C PHE A 15 -0.97 9.25 12.51
N ALA A 16 -2.08 8.65 12.95
CA ALA A 16 -3.37 9.29 13.02
C ALA A 16 -3.83 9.35 14.48
N SER A 17 -4.18 10.54 14.98
CA SER A 17 -4.60 10.75 16.37
C SER A 17 -5.89 11.55 16.46
N VAL A 18 -6.70 11.23 17.47
CA VAL A 18 -7.92 11.98 17.80
C VAL A 18 -7.52 13.18 18.66
N GLU A 19 -7.88 14.39 18.22
CA GLU A 19 -7.52 15.63 18.93
C GLU A 19 -8.60 16.16 19.87
N SER A 20 -9.84 15.70 19.70
CA SER A 20 -11.00 16.18 20.45
C SER A 20 -12.03 15.08 20.62
N ALA A 21 -12.53 14.94 21.85
CA ALA A 21 -13.62 14.02 22.22
C ALA A 21 -15.02 14.65 22.10
N PHE A 22 -15.13 15.91 21.64
CA PHE A 22 -16.43 16.56 21.40
C PHE A 22 -17.00 16.13 20.05
N ARG A 23 -18.33 16.25 19.90
CA ARG A 23 -19.21 15.61 18.88
C ARG A 23 -18.88 15.86 17.39
N GLY A 24 -17.76 16.50 17.08
CA GLY A 24 -17.12 16.54 15.76
C GLY A 24 -15.67 16.07 15.88
N TYR A 25 -15.39 14.84 15.45
CA TYR A 25 -14.06 14.25 15.51
C TYR A 25 -13.12 14.97 14.51
N LEU A 26 -12.18 15.75 15.04
CA LEU A 26 -11.00 16.18 14.30
C LEU A 26 -9.93 15.10 14.47
N ILE A 27 -9.57 14.44 13.36
CA ILE A 27 -8.47 13.50 13.29
C ILE A 27 -7.28 14.25 12.70
N ARG A 28 -6.19 14.35 13.46
CA ARG A 28 -4.91 14.81 12.94
C ARG A 28 -4.24 13.65 12.23
N PHE A 29 -3.84 13.88 10.99
CA PHE A 29 -2.91 13.02 10.27
C PHE A 29 -1.56 13.72 10.26
N GLU A 30 -0.55 13.10 10.88
CA GLU A 30 0.84 13.51 10.71
C GLU A 30 1.39 12.73 9.54
N GLN A 31 1.47 13.36 8.36
CA GLN A 31 2.00 12.72 7.16
C GLN A 31 3.44 13.16 6.90
N GLY A 32 4.35 12.21 6.84
CA GLY A 32 5.69 12.42 6.33
C GLY A 32 5.71 12.35 4.80
N TYR A 33 6.64 13.08 4.20
CA TYR A 33 6.97 12.91 2.79
C TYR A 33 8.38 12.32 2.69
N HIS A 34 8.56 11.38 1.77
CA HIS A 34 9.83 10.68 1.61
C HIS A 34 10.90 11.60 0.98
N GLU A 35 12.11 11.60 1.54
CA GLU A 35 13.19 12.52 1.15
C GLU A 35 14.14 11.98 0.07
N LYS A 36 14.04 10.71 -0.34
CA LYS A 36 15.04 10.14 -1.25
C LYS A 36 14.74 10.49 -2.71
N THR A 37 15.84 10.53 -3.48
CA THR A 37 15.89 10.66 -4.92
C THR A 37 14.84 9.80 -5.61
N ASP A 38 14.09 10.44 -6.50
CA ASP A 38 13.03 9.79 -7.26
C ASP A 38 13.57 9.20 -8.57
N PRO A 39 13.83 7.88 -8.64
CA PRO A 39 14.21 7.24 -9.91
C PRO A 39 13.05 7.25 -10.92
N PHE A 40 11.81 7.51 -10.48
CA PHE A 40 10.64 7.45 -11.34
C PHE A 40 10.53 8.68 -12.25
N THR A 41 10.95 9.88 -11.81
CA THR A 41 11.05 11.07 -12.67
C THR A 41 12.01 10.83 -13.84
N GLN A 42 13.20 10.26 -13.57
CA GLN A 42 14.16 9.93 -14.63
C GLN A 42 13.62 8.84 -15.58
N LEU A 43 12.92 7.84 -15.04
CA LEU A 43 12.26 6.80 -15.84
C LEU A 43 11.13 7.37 -16.71
N ALA A 44 10.32 8.29 -16.19
CA ALA A 44 9.26 8.95 -16.95
C ALA A 44 9.85 9.71 -18.15
N ARG A 45 10.90 10.52 -17.92
CA ARG A 45 11.65 11.21 -19.00
C ARG A 45 12.23 10.21 -20.01
N HIS A 46 12.72 9.06 -19.57
CA HIS A 46 13.20 8.02 -20.48
C HIS A 46 12.07 7.46 -21.35
N ILE A 47 10.89 7.18 -20.76
CA ILE A 47 9.72 6.68 -21.49
C ILE A 47 9.22 7.69 -22.52
N GLU A 48 9.16 8.97 -22.18
CA GLU A 48 8.76 10.05 -23.11
C GLU A 48 9.71 10.16 -24.31
N ASN A 49 10.98 9.84 -24.12
CA ASN A 49 11.99 9.86 -25.18
C ASN A 49 11.97 8.64 -26.11
N LEU A 50 11.15 7.63 -25.82
CA LEU A 50 10.98 6.48 -26.72
C LEU A 50 10.30 6.90 -28.03
N ASP A 51 10.74 6.32 -29.16
CA ASP A 51 10.21 6.66 -30.49
C ASP A 51 8.69 6.45 -30.62
N ARG A 52 8.12 5.52 -29.83
CA ARG A 52 6.67 5.31 -29.78
C ARG A 52 5.94 6.45 -29.07
N ALA A 53 6.52 7.00 -28.02
CA ALA A 53 5.94 8.10 -27.26
C ALA A 53 6.03 9.42 -28.03
N LYS A 54 7.11 9.66 -28.79
CA LYS A 54 7.28 10.87 -29.64
C LYS A 54 6.15 11.11 -30.64
N ARG A 55 5.43 10.06 -31.06
CA ARG A 55 4.25 10.17 -31.94
C ARG A 55 3.06 10.87 -31.29
N LEU A 56 3.08 11.02 -29.97
CA LEU A 56 2.00 11.62 -29.19
C LEU A 56 2.21 13.11 -28.94
N GLU A 57 3.28 13.71 -29.50
CA GLU A 57 3.62 15.15 -29.38
C GLU A 57 3.55 15.65 -27.94
N THR A 58 4.11 14.88 -27.01
CA THR A 58 4.10 15.18 -25.57
C THR A 58 5.20 16.16 -25.19
N ALA A 59 4.94 16.96 -24.16
CA ALA A 59 5.94 17.80 -23.50
C ALA A 59 5.84 17.61 -21.99
N GLU A 60 6.99 17.63 -21.31
CA GLU A 60 7.05 17.60 -19.85
C GLU A 60 6.43 18.88 -19.27
N ILE A 61 5.40 18.72 -18.42
CA ILE A 61 4.70 19.85 -17.77
C ILE A 61 5.26 20.11 -16.37
N GLN A 62 5.60 19.04 -15.65
CA GLN A 62 6.09 19.03 -14.27
C GLN A 62 7.11 17.88 -14.15
N PRO A 63 8.21 18.04 -13.38
CA PRO A 63 8.63 19.16 -12.53
C PRO A 63 9.15 20.43 -13.26
N SER A 64 9.19 20.42 -14.59
CA SER A 64 9.87 21.37 -15.50
C SER A 64 11.16 20.78 -16.05
N THR A 65 11.43 21.08 -17.32
CA THR A 65 12.68 20.73 -18.01
C THR A 65 13.91 21.37 -17.36
N ASP A 66 13.76 22.39 -16.53
CA ASP A 66 14.88 23.04 -15.84
C ASP A 66 15.31 22.27 -14.57
N CYS A 67 14.46 21.37 -14.07
CA CYS A 67 14.72 20.52 -12.92
C CYS A 67 15.56 19.32 -13.32
N GLN A 68 16.90 19.46 -13.32
CA GLN A 68 17.82 18.46 -13.89
C GLN A 68 18.63 17.69 -12.85
N SER A 69 18.88 18.26 -11.67
CA SER A 69 19.64 17.56 -10.63
C SER A 69 18.71 16.75 -9.71
N ASP A 70 19.27 15.70 -9.12
CA ASP A 70 18.62 14.90 -8.08
C ASP A 70 18.11 15.75 -6.91
N ALA A 71 18.83 16.84 -6.58
CA ALA A 71 18.45 17.77 -5.54
C ALA A 71 17.23 18.62 -5.94
N ASP A 72 17.20 19.12 -7.19
CA ASP A 72 16.06 19.88 -7.71
C ASP A 72 14.80 19.00 -7.75
N ILE A 73 14.95 17.74 -8.18
CA ILE A 73 13.86 16.77 -8.24
C ILE A 73 13.33 16.48 -6.82
N ALA A 74 14.23 16.24 -5.86
CA ALA A 74 13.83 16.01 -4.48
C ALA A 74 13.09 17.22 -3.87
N GLU A 75 13.54 18.43 -4.13
CA GLU A 75 12.89 19.65 -3.65
C GLU A 75 11.52 19.88 -4.29
N TYR A 76 11.41 19.61 -5.59
CA TYR A 76 10.12 19.63 -6.28
C TYR A 76 9.14 18.63 -5.63
N MET A 77 9.57 17.40 -5.36
CA MET A 77 8.73 16.38 -4.75
C MET A 77 8.29 16.74 -3.33
N ARG A 78 9.13 17.41 -2.53
CA ARG A 78 8.73 17.91 -1.21
C ARG A 78 7.64 18.98 -1.28
N SER A 79 7.70 19.85 -2.27
CA SER A 79 6.78 20.99 -2.42
C SER A 79 5.50 20.66 -3.19
N HIS A 80 5.52 19.65 -4.05
CA HIS A 80 4.41 19.29 -4.95
C HIS A 80 3.88 17.87 -4.73
N GLY A 81 4.46 17.12 -3.79
CA GLY A 81 4.01 15.78 -3.44
C GLY A 81 2.55 15.79 -2.99
N MET A 82 1.72 14.98 -3.65
CA MET A 82 0.31 14.81 -3.28
C MET A 82 0.03 13.38 -2.87
N THR A 83 -0.99 13.21 -2.04
CA THR A 83 -1.54 11.89 -1.75
C THR A 83 -2.46 11.44 -2.87
N LEU A 84 -2.46 10.14 -3.15
CA LEU A 84 -3.50 9.51 -3.97
C LEU A 84 -4.75 9.16 -3.17
N TYR A 85 -4.87 9.67 -1.93
CA TYR A 85 -6.02 9.46 -1.06
C TYR A 85 -6.24 7.99 -0.69
N LEU A 86 -5.14 7.27 -0.45
CA LEU A 86 -5.14 5.85 -0.08
C LEU A 86 -4.59 5.61 1.35
N PRO A 87 -5.08 6.29 2.40
CA PRO A 87 -4.66 5.98 3.77
C PRO A 87 -5.12 4.57 4.15
N SER A 88 -4.26 3.83 4.86
CA SER A 88 -4.52 2.45 5.28
C SER A 88 -3.76 2.10 6.55
N SER A 89 -3.97 0.88 7.06
CA SER A 89 -3.10 0.24 8.06
C SER A 89 -3.15 0.79 9.50
N THR A 90 -4.11 1.65 9.85
CA THR A 90 -4.26 2.21 11.22
C THR A 90 -4.74 1.20 12.27
N TYR A 91 -5.39 0.11 11.87
CA TYR A 91 -5.78 -1.03 12.71
C TYR A 91 -5.25 -2.34 12.11
N ARG A 92 -3.94 -2.35 11.84
CA ARG A 92 -3.22 -3.42 11.12
C ARG A 92 -3.64 -4.83 11.55
N MET A 93 -4.06 -5.66 10.59
CA MET A 93 -4.24 -7.08 10.83
C MET A 93 -2.90 -7.81 10.91
N GLY A 94 -2.78 -8.81 11.79
CA GLY A 94 -1.53 -9.55 11.95
C GLY A 94 -1.66 -10.81 12.80
N THR A 95 -0.52 -11.47 12.99
CA THR A 95 -0.36 -12.64 13.88
C THR A 95 0.69 -12.40 14.97
N ASP A 96 1.38 -11.27 14.90
CA ASP A 96 2.36 -10.81 15.88
C ASP A 96 1.68 -10.11 17.08
N SER A 97 2.47 -9.80 18.11
CA SER A 97 2.00 -9.16 19.34
C SER A 97 1.44 -7.75 19.14
N ASP A 98 1.85 -7.08 18.07
CA ASP A 98 1.51 -5.67 17.82
C ASP A 98 0.29 -5.56 16.89
N ALA A 99 -0.29 -6.69 16.48
CA ALA A 99 -1.49 -6.73 15.67
C ALA A 99 -2.70 -6.21 16.45
N VAL A 100 -3.41 -5.24 15.85
CA VAL A 100 -4.67 -4.74 16.42
C VAL A 100 -5.84 -5.64 16.03
N VAL A 101 -5.76 -6.26 14.85
CA VAL A 101 -6.81 -7.10 14.29
C VAL A 101 -6.27 -8.50 14.01
N GLY A 102 -7.03 -9.54 14.37
CA GLY A 102 -6.65 -10.93 14.12
C GLY A 102 -6.68 -11.29 12.63
N ARG A 103 -5.56 -11.74 12.06
CA ARG A 103 -5.44 -12.08 10.62
C ARG A 103 -6.49 -13.07 10.11
N ALA A 104 -6.83 -14.08 10.90
CA ALA A 104 -7.75 -15.16 10.49
C ALA A 104 -9.23 -14.85 10.77
N THR A 105 -9.52 -13.80 11.54
CA THR A 105 -10.87 -13.56 12.09
C THR A 105 -11.39 -12.16 11.79
N LEU A 106 -10.51 -11.22 11.44
CA LEU A 106 -10.81 -9.78 11.38
C LEU A 106 -11.42 -9.22 12.67
N LYS A 107 -11.27 -9.93 13.79
CA LYS A 107 -11.69 -9.48 15.12
C LYS A 107 -10.69 -8.48 15.67
N PHE A 108 -11.19 -7.47 16.36
CA PHE A 108 -10.38 -6.57 17.15
C PHE A 108 -9.79 -7.33 18.35
N ASN A 109 -8.49 -7.22 18.55
CA ASN A 109 -7.82 -7.89 19.66
C ASN A 109 -8.15 -7.16 20.98
N GLY A 110 -8.69 -7.90 21.94
CA GLY A 110 -9.03 -7.37 23.27
C GLY A 110 -10.46 -6.84 23.43
N ILE A 111 -11.28 -6.81 22.36
CA ILE A 111 -12.71 -6.46 22.43
C ILE A 111 -13.54 -7.54 21.76
N GLU A 112 -14.41 -8.18 22.53
CA GLU A 112 -15.28 -9.23 22.01
C GLU A 112 -16.38 -8.65 21.09
N GLY A 113 -16.70 -9.37 20.01
CA GLY A 113 -17.77 -9.00 19.09
C GLY A 113 -17.47 -7.82 18.16
N LEU A 114 -16.28 -7.21 18.26
CA LEU A 114 -15.85 -6.11 17.38
C LEU A 114 -15.00 -6.64 16.23
N TYR A 115 -15.31 -6.19 15.01
CA TYR A 115 -14.60 -6.55 13.79
C TYR A 115 -14.17 -5.29 13.02
N VAL A 116 -13.07 -5.39 12.29
CA VAL A 116 -12.57 -4.32 11.42
C VAL A 116 -12.44 -4.86 10.00
N ALA A 117 -13.18 -4.26 9.06
CA ALA A 117 -13.27 -4.74 7.68
C ALA A 117 -13.20 -3.59 6.66
N ASP A 118 -12.22 -2.72 6.81
CA ASP A 118 -11.94 -1.58 5.92
C ASP A 118 -10.43 -1.47 5.60
N ALA A 119 -10.00 -0.35 5.03
CA ALA A 119 -8.59 -0.10 4.68
C ALA A 119 -7.65 -0.06 5.90
N SER A 120 -8.16 0.21 7.11
CA SER A 120 -7.34 0.25 8.33
C SER A 120 -6.77 -1.12 8.71
N ALA A 121 -7.46 -2.20 8.33
CA ALA A 121 -7.01 -3.57 8.60
C ALA A 121 -5.90 -4.03 7.67
N ILE A 122 -5.61 -3.32 6.58
CA ILE A 122 -4.55 -3.69 5.63
C ILE A 122 -3.21 -3.76 6.37
N PRO A 123 -2.43 -4.86 6.23
CA PRO A 123 -1.21 -5.04 7.01
C PRO A 123 -0.05 -4.19 6.49
N GLU A 124 -0.06 -3.93 5.18
CA GLU A 124 0.99 -3.24 4.45
C GLU A 124 0.41 -2.73 3.13
N MET A 125 0.90 -1.58 2.67
CA MET A 125 0.42 -0.94 1.45
C MET A 125 0.55 -1.87 0.24
N VAL A 126 -0.57 -2.10 -0.46
CA VAL A 126 -0.61 -2.89 -1.69
C VAL A 126 -0.20 -2.04 -2.89
N SER A 127 0.46 -2.64 -3.87
CA SER A 127 0.85 -1.96 -5.12
C SER A 127 -0.31 -1.79 -6.12
N ASP A 128 -1.54 -1.66 -5.62
CA ASP A 128 -2.76 -1.57 -6.41
C ASP A 128 -3.74 -0.59 -5.74
N ASN A 129 -4.79 -0.20 -6.46
CA ASN A 129 -5.85 0.61 -5.90
C ASN A 129 -6.52 -0.10 -4.71
N LEU A 130 -6.67 0.62 -3.58
CA LEU A 130 -7.21 0.03 -2.36
C LEU A 130 -8.65 -0.43 -2.49
N ASN A 131 -9.44 0.12 -3.42
CA ASN A 131 -10.86 -0.23 -3.55
C ASN A 131 -11.07 -1.75 -3.66
N THR A 132 -10.35 -2.41 -4.58
CA THR A 132 -10.45 -3.86 -4.78
C THR A 132 -10.07 -4.63 -3.50
N THR A 133 -9.03 -4.15 -2.81
CA THR A 133 -8.55 -4.76 -1.58
C THR A 133 -9.56 -4.59 -0.44
N VAL A 134 -10.16 -3.41 -0.31
CA VAL A 134 -11.19 -3.11 0.70
C VAL A 134 -12.45 -3.92 0.46
N VAL A 135 -12.93 -4.02 -0.78
CA VAL A 135 -14.08 -4.88 -1.12
C VAL A 135 -13.80 -6.33 -0.74
N THR A 136 -12.59 -6.83 -1.02
CA THR A 136 -12.18 -8.19 -0.65
C THR A 136 -12.14 -8.39 0.87
N ILE A 137 -11.61 -7.41 1.61
CA ILE A 137 -11.60 -7.44 3.07
C ILE A 137 -13.03 -7.41 3.62
N ALA A 138 -13.92 -6.59 3.05
CA ALA A 138 -15.32 -6.50 3.45
C ALA A 138 -16.06 -7.82 3.23
N GLU A 139 -15.88 -8.48 2.07
CA GLU A 139 -16.46 -9.79 1.79
C GLU A 139 -15.97 -10.85 2.80
N ARG A 140 -14.67 -10.83 3.12
CA ARG A 140 -14.08 -11.69 4.15
C ARG A 140 -14.58 -11.37 5.55
N GLY A 141 -14.79 -10.10 5.86
CA GLY A 141 -15.36 -9.63 7.13
C GLY A 141 -16.79 -10.11 7.32
N ALA A 142 -17.63 -10.00 6.29
CA ALA A 142 -18.99 -10.53 6.32
C ALA A 142 -19.01 -12.04 6.59
N ARG A 143 -18.11 -12.79 5.93
CA ARG A 143 -17.93 -14.23 6.23
C ARG A 143 -17.52 -14.45 7.68
N ALA A 144 -16.51 -13.73 8.17
CA ALA A 144 -16.01 -13.88 9.53
C ALA A 144 -17.07 -13.55 10.59
N ILE A 145 -17.95 -12.60 10.34
CA ILE A 145 -19.08 -12.29 11.21
C ILE A 145 -20.07 -13.48 11.26
N LEU A 146 -20.32 -14.14 10.12
CA LEU A 146 -21.25 -15.26 10.03
C LEU A 146 -20.68 -16.58 10.57
N THR A 147 -19.39 -16.85 10.36
CA THR A 147 -18.77 -18.16 10.64
C THR A 147 -17.70 -18.12 11.73
N GLY A 148 -17.28 -16.93 12.16
CA GLY A 148 -16.17 -16.72 13.09
C GLY A 148 -14.77 -16.79 12.43
N LEU A 149 -14.68 -17.11 11.14
CA LEU A 149 -13.40 -17.33 10.44
C LEU A 149 -13.40 -16.74 9.03
N VAL A 150 -12.27 -16.18 8.64
CA VAL A 150 -11.94 -15.85 7.25
C VAL A 150 -11.32 -17.08 6.59
N LEU A 151 -11.69 -17.35 5.34
CA LEU A 151 -10.93 -18.29 4.50
C LEU A 151 -9.54 -17.69 4.24
N CYS A 152 -8.55 -18.08 5.03
CA CYS A 152 -7.16 -17.77 4.73
C CYS A 152 -6.70 -18.64 3.56
N GLY A 153 -6.23 -18.00 2.49
CA GLY A 153 -5.31 -18.65 1.57
C GLY A 153 -3.99 -18.97 2.31
N PRO A 154 -3.12 -19.83 1.74
CA PRO A 154 -1.86 -20.20 2.37
C PRO A 154 -1.03 -18.95 2.73
N PRO A 155 -0.26 -18.99 3.83
CA PRO A 155 0.61 -17.89 4.21
C PRO A 155 1.52 -17.54 3.04
N VAL A 156 1.50 -16.27 2.62
CA VAL A 156 2.42 -15.78 1.60
C VAL A 156 3.78 -15.63 2.26
N ASP A 157 4.75 -16.46 1.87
CA ASP A 157 6.15 -16.36 2.29
C ASP A 157 6.64 -14.91 2.08
N PRO A 158 7.08 -14.20 3.15
CA PRO A 158 7.61 -12.84 3.05
C PRO A 158 8.78 -12.74 2.06
N GLU A 159 9.61 -13.78 1.93
CA GLU A 159 10.73 -13.82 0.98
C GLU A 159 10.28 -14.01 -0.48
N CYS A 160 9.08 -14.55 -0.71
CA CYS A 160 8.53 -14.71 -2.06
C CYS A 160 8.27 -13.37 -2.75
N ARG A 161 8.10 -12.28 -1.97
CA ARG A 161 7.92 -10.92 -2.50
C ARG A 161 9.12 -10.38 -3.26
N ASN A 162 10.34 -10.71 -2.82
CA ASN A 162 11.59 -10.21 -3.43
C ASN A 162 12.09 -11.09 -4.58
N ARG A 163 11.50 -12.27 -4.82
CA ARG A 163 11.92 -13.24 -5.84
C ARG A 163 11.24 -13.09 -7.20
N ARG A 164 10.62 -11.94 -7.52
CA ARG A 164 9.90 -11.74 -8.81
C ARG A 164 10.79 -11.82 -10.06
N HIS A 165 12.11 -11.70 -9.94
CA HIS A 165 13.04 -11.82 -11.07
C HIS A 165 13.62 -13.22 -11.30
N GLU A 166 13.43 -14.18 -10.39
CA GLU A 166 13.93 -15.55 -10.56
C GLU A 166 12.78 -16.50 -10.94
N LYS A 167 12.49 -16.60 -12.23
CA LYS A 167 11.49 -17.51 -12.84
C LYS A 167 11.66 -19.01 -12.48
N LYS A 168 12.65 -19.41 -11.68
CA LYS A 168 13.15 -20.80 -11.60
C LYS A 168 13.00 -21.50 -10.24
N ARG A 169 12.37 -20.91 -9.21
CA ARG A 169 12.29 -21.55 -7.86
C ARG A 169 10.91 -21.57 -7.20
N ARG A 170 9.81 -21.52 -7.97
CA ARG A 170 8.46 -21.74 -7.39
C ARG A 170 8.19 -23.20 -6.98
N ALA A 171 8.91 -24.16 -7.54
CA ALA A 171 8.65 -25.59 -7.33
C ALA A 171 9.28 -26.16 -6.04
N ASP A 172 10.29 -25.49 -5.46
CA ASP A 172 11.14 -26.11 -4.42
C ASP A 172 10.97 -25.51 -3.01
N SER A 173 10.01 -24.61 -2.78
CA SER A 173 9.79 -24.03 -1.45
C SER A 173 8.77 -24.86 -0.64
N PRO A 174 9.14 -25.39 0.54
CA PRO A 174 8.27 -26.25 1.35
C PRO A 174 7.05 -25.52 1.93
N ALA A 175 6.99 -24.19 1.84
CA ALA A 175 5.82 -23.38 2.23
C ALA A 175 4.71 -23.37 1.16
N CYS A 176 4.97 -23.89 -0.04
CA CYS A 176 4.04 -23.82 -1.17
C CYS A 176 3.27 -25.12 -1.42
N THR A 177 3.37 -26.12 -0.52
CA THR A 177 2.58 -27.34 -0.61
C THR A 177 1.20 -27.12 -0.01
N GLU A 178 0.19 -27.33 -0.84
CA GLU A 178 -1.25 -27.31 -0.58
C GLU A 178 -1.61 -27.79 0.84
N THR A 179 -1.88 -26.85 1.74
CA THR A 179 -2.57 -27.19 2.98
C THR A 179 -4.05 -27.29 2.64
N LYS A 180 -4.58 -28.52 2.60
CA LYS A 180 -6.00 -28.81 2.43
C LYS A 180 -6.81 -27.97 3.42
N CYS A 181 -7.67 -27.10 2.89
CA CYS A 181 -8.80 -26.55 3.64
C CYS A 181 -9.67 -27.73 4.08
N VAL A 182 -9.87 -27.88 5.39
CA VAL A 182 -10.98 -28.66 5.98
C VAL A 182 -12.08 -27.68 6.32
#